data_AF-A0A2A2GY92-F1
#
_entry.id   AF-A0A2A2GY92-F1
#
_cell.length_a   1.000
_cell.length_b   1.000
_cell.length_c   1.000
_cell.angle_alpha   90.00
_cell.angle_beta   90.00
_cell.angle_gamma   90.00
#
_symmetry.space_group_name_H-M   'P 1'
#
loop_
_entity.id
_entity.type
_entity.pdbx_description
1 polymer ?
#
loop_
_entity_poly.entity_id
_entity_poly.type
_entity_poly.pdbx_seq_one_letter_code
_entity_poly.pdbx_strand_id
1 'polypeptide(L)'
;MKKCGDLTTLTHNPVPGIYYLQHVGFLGAQPPAVKGLKPVTFSEGEEGVVVLSEDMQCDHDPLFTRLRAFLSHALGNPPDTTVLSTPTQPFSEPGLMTPPPITESLTVEKHEVENQRLQAENAALKQQLSAHQAEKAAQAANLAHEVNVVFAENLINEARLAPAGQAVVVALLDALSGKEKALTFSEGSKTQPLVDAVKSLLTSATPLVDFSQRAVQGRGNTPQNSLTFSERAADPDTLHQQAMALKARESIPYEAAVKRCLSGESHV
;
A
#
# COMPACT_ATOMS: atom_id res chain seq x y z
N MET A 1 -35.91 -7.72 -39.02
CA MET A 1 -36.87 -7.04 -38.13
C MET A 1 -38.10 -7.92 -37.93
N LYS A 2 -38.07 -8.82 -36.93
CA LYS A 2 -39.26 -9.60 -36.54
C LYS A 2 -40.04 -8.74 -35.54
N LYS A 3 -41.32 -8.51 -35.80
CA LYS A 3 -42.22 -7.75 -34.92
C LYS A 3 -42.19 -8.35 -33.51
N CYS A 4 -41.82 -7.52 -32.53
CA CYS A 4 -41.99 -7.83 -31.12
C CYS A 4 -43.51 -7.87 -30.88
N GLY A 5 -44.07 -9.06 -30.75
CA GLY A 5 -45.50 -9.22 -30.43
C GLY A 5 -45.76 -8.75 -29.01
N ASP A 6 -46.87 -8.06 -28.78
CA ASP A 6 -47.33 -7.64 -27.46
C ASP A 6 -47.40 -8.84 -26.50
N LEU A 7 -46.44 -8.94 -25.59
CA LEU A 7 -46.33 -10.02 -24.60
C LEU A 7 -47.46 -10.00 -23.55
N THR A 8 -48.31 -8.97 -23.58
CA THR A 8 -49.39 -8.74 -22.62
C THR A 8 -50.68 -9.52 -22.93
N THR A 9 -50.79 -10.15 -24.11
CA THR A 9 -51.98 -10.90 -24.57
C THR A 9 -51.77 -12.42 -24.64
N LEU A 10 -50.69 -12.96 -24.03
CA LEU A 10 -50.47 -14.41 -24.01
C LEU A 10 -51.51 -15.09 -23.11
N THR A 11 -52.11 -16.18 -23.62
CA THR A 11 -53.16 -16.99 -22.96
C THR A 11 -52.76 -17.58 -21.59
N HIS A 12 -51.49 -17.46 -21.21
CA HIS A 12 -50.91 -18.01 -19.99
C HIS A 12 -50.48 -16.93 -18.98
N ASN A 13 -50.90 -15.68 -19.17
CA ASN A 13 -50.68 -14.63 -18.18
C ASN A 13 -51.88 -14.58 -17.21
N PRO A 14 -51.67 -14.75 -15.89
CA PRO A 14 -52.76 -14.73 -14.91
C PRO A 14 -53.52 -13.40 -14.88
N VAL A 15 -52.92 -12.29 -15.33
CA VAL A 15 -53.60 -11.00 -15.50
C VAL A 15 -53.25 -10.36 -16.86
N PRO A 16 -54.15 -10.34 -17.85
CA PRO A 16 -53.87 -9.74 -19.14
C PRO A 16 -53.66 -8.22 -19.00
N GLY A 17 -52.62 -7.69 -19.64
CA GLY A 17 -52.26 -6.27 -19.58
C GLY A 17 -51.24 -5.85 -18.53
N ILE A 18 -50.90 -6.72 -17.57
CA ILE A 18 -49.82 -6.49 -16.58
C ILE A 18 -48.66 -7.43 -16.86
N TYR A 19 -47.42 -6.91 -16.85
CA TYR A 19 -46.22 -7.74 -17.04
C TYR A 19 -45.97 -8.58 -15.79
N TYR A 20 -46.09 -9.90 -15.91
CA TYR A 20 -45.70 -10.86 -14.90
C TYR A 20 -44.40 -11.57 -15.29
N LEU A 21 -43.51 -11.77 -14.32
CA LEU A 21 -42.29 -12.56 -14.51
C LEU A 21 -42.68 -14.03 -14.64
N GLN A 22 -42.47 -14.60 -15.82
CA GLN A 22 -42.75 -16.02 -16.08
C GLN A 22 -41.61 -16.93 -15.63
N HIS A 23 -40.36 -16.48 -15.77
CA HIS A 23 -39.19 -17.26 -15.38
C HIS A 23 -38.09 -16.35 -14.84
N VAL A 24 -37.62 -16.64 -13.63
CA VAL A 24 -36.32 -16.15 -13.17
C VAL A 24 -35.27 -17.17 -13.57
N GLY A 25 -34.50 -16.83 -14.61
CA GLY A 25 -33.35 -17.64 -15.00
C GLY A 25 -32.36 -17.71 -13.86
N PHE A 26 -32.00 -18.92 -13.44
CA PHE A 26 -31.01 -19.17 -12.38
C PHE A 26 -29.69 -18.42 -12.63
N LEU A 27 -29.37 -18.04 -13.87
CA LEU A 27 -28.11 -17.38 -14.20
C LEU A 27 -28.23 -16.41 -15.38
N GLY A 28 -28.24 -15.11 -15.09
CA GLY A 28 -27.97 -14.04 -16.07
C GLY A 28 -26.51 -13.98 -16.57
N ALA A 29 -25.69 -14.96 -16.19
CA ALA A 29 -24.32 -15.15 -16.65
C ALA A 29 -24.06 -16.65 -16.83
N GLN A 30 -23.61 -17.08 -18.01
CA GLN A 30 -23.31 -18.47 -18.34
C GLN A 30 -22.60 -19.21 -17.18
N PRO A 31 -23.17 -20.29 -16.61
CA PRO A 31 -22.52 -21.03 -15.53
C PRO A 31 -21.15 -21.53 -16.01
N PRO A 32 -20.06 -21.33 -15.25
CA PRO A 32 -18.81 -22.00 -15.54
C PRO A 32 -19.03 -23.50 -15.45
N ALA A 33 -19.00 -24.18 -16.60
CA ALA A 33 -19.19 -25.63 -16.66
C ALA A 33 -18.02 -26.32 -15.97
N VAL A 34 -18.25 -26.82 -14.75
CA VAL A 34 -17.30 -27.73 -14.09
C VAL A 34 -17.26 -29.01 -14.91
N LYS A 35 -16.09 -29.33 -15.44
CA LYS A 35 -15.86 -30.48 -16.33
C LYS A 35 -16.18 -31.78 -15.57
N GLY A 36 -17.27 -32.45 -15.95
CA GLY A 36 -17.71 -33.72 -15.34
C GLY A 36 -19.15 -33.73 -14.83
N LEU A 37 -19.84 -32.58 -14.74
CA LEU A 37 -21.25 -32.52 -14.36
C LEU A 37 -22.16 -32.49 -15.59
N LYS A 38 -23.17 -33.37 -15.60
CA LYS A 38 -24.19 -33.40 -16.64
C LYS A 38 -25.03 -32.11 -16.55
N PRO A 39 -25.31 -31.41 -17.66
CA PRO A 39 -26.16 -30.23 -17.63
C PRO A 39 -27.54 -30.60 -17.09
N VAL A 40 -28.01 -29.82 -16.12
CA VAL A 40 -29.32 -30.01 -15.49
C VAL A 40 -30.40 -29.64 -16.51
N THR A 41 -31.11 -30.64 -17.01
CA THR A 41 -32.28 -30.48 -17.88
C THR A 41 -33.54 -30.66 -17.03
N PHE A 42 -34.32 -29.61 -16.89
CA PHE A 42 -35.65 -29.67 -16.30
C PHE A 42 -36.65 -30.12 -17.38
N SER A 43 -37.40 -31.19 -17.12
CA SER A 43 -38.54 -31.59 -17.94
C SER A 43 -39.78 -30.82 -17.49
N GLU A 44 -40.37 -30.05 -18.40
CA GLU A 44 -41.44 -29.06 -18.18
C GLU A 44 -42.83 -29.70 -17.96
N GLY A 45 -42.97 -30.61 -17.00
CA GLY A 45 -44.23 -31.37 -16.88
C GLY A 45 -44.65 -31.89 -15.51
N GLU A 46 -43.95 -31.61 -14.41
CA GLU A 46 -44.35 -32.10 -13.08
C GLU A 46 -44.40 -30.98 -12.04
N GLU A 47 -45.61 -30.69 -11.57
CA GLU A 47 -45.88 -29.85 -10.40
C GLU A 47 -45.54 -30.68 -9.14
N GLY A 48 -44.38 -30.43 -8.56
CA GLY A 48 -43.92 -31.08 -7.35
C GLY A 48 -42.71 -30.34 -6.78
N VAL A 49 -42.74 -30.02 -5.49
CA VAL A 49 -41.56 -29.49 -4.80
C VAL A 49 -40.49 -30.58 -4.80
N VAL A 50 -39.44 -30.42 -5.61
CA VAL A 50 -38.24 -31.24 -5.50
C VAL A 50 -37.49 -30.77 -4.25
N VAL A 51 -37.71 -31.46 -3.14
CA VAL A 51 -36.87 -31.31 -1.95
C VAL A 51 -35.57 -32.06 -2.21
N LEU A 52 -34.52 -31.31 -2.52
CA LEU A 52 -33.15 -31.82 -2.51
C LEU A 52 -32.68 -31.87 -1.05
N SER A 53 -33.01 -32.96 -0.36
CA SER A 53 -32.28 -33.34 0.85
C SER A 53 -31.03 -34.10 0.40
N GLU A 54 -29.91 -33.40 0.36
CA GLU A 54 -28.62 -34.05 0.36
C GLU A 54 -28.46 -34.63 1.76
N ASP A 55 -28.65 -35.95 1.86
CA ASP A 55 -28.24 -36.71 3.02
C ASP A 55 -26.72 -36.49 3.19
N MET A 56 -26.33 -35.48 3.97
CA MET A 56 -25.03 -35.49 4.63
C MET A 56 -25.06 -36.58 5.70
N GLN A 57 -25.24 -37.84 5.30
CA GLN A 57 -24.50 -38.92 5.94
C GLN A 57 -23.02 -38.61 5.66
N CYS A 58 -22.47 -37.70 6.46
CA CYS A 58 -21.10 -37.82 6.88
C CYS A 58 -21.00 -39.24 7.44
N ASP A 59 -20.45 -40.16 6.66
CA ASP A 59 -19.90 -41.41 7.19
C ASP A 59 -18.90 -40.97 8.26
N HIS A 60 -19.40 -40.83 9.49
CA HIS A 60 -18.69 -40.16 10.55
C HIS A 60 -17.34 -40.86 10.73
N ASP A 61 -16.30 -40.04 10.63
CA ASP A 61 -14.94 -40.45 10.46
C ASP A 61 -14.54 -41.58 11.43
N PRO A 62 -13.83 -42.63 10.97
CA PRO A 62 -13.34 -43.70 11.83
C PRO A 62 -12.44 -43.19 12.98
N LEU A 63 -11.96 -41.95 12.88
CA LEU A 63 -11.20 -41.22 13.89
C LEU A 63 -12.04 -40.90 15.13
N PHE A 64 -13.27 -40.41 14.98
CA PHE A 64 -14.13 -40.07 16.12
C PHE A 64 -14.61 -41.32 16.85
N THR A 65 -14.89 -42.40 16.10
CA THR A 65 -15.24 -43.71 16.68
C THR A 65 -14.06 -44.32 17.46
N ARG A 66 -12.83 -44.24 16.92
CA ARG A 66 -11.62 -44.69 17.63
C ARG A 66 -11.32 -43.83 18.86
N LEU A 67 -11.49 -42.52 18.77
CA LEU A 67 -11.32 -41.61 19.89
C LEU A 67 -12.33 -41.91 21.00
N ARG A 68 -13.60 -42.17 20.65
CA ARG A 68 -14.61 -42.58 21.63
C ARG A 68 -14.24 -43.91 22.29
N ALA A 69 -13.84 -44.92 21.53
CA ALA A 69 -13.42 -46.22 22.08
C ALA A 69 -12.21 -46.08 23.02
N PHE A 70 -11.23 -45.26 22.65
CA PHE A 70 -10.08 -44.94 23.50
C PHE A 70 -10.50 -44.24 24.80
N LEU A 71 -11.36 -43.22 24.72
CA LEU A 71 -11.85 -42.49 25.89
C LEU A 71 -12.70 -43.38 26.81
N SER A 72 -13.54 -44.25 26.26
CA SER A 72 -14.31 -45.24 27.04
C SER A 72 -13.39 -46.23 27.77
N HIS A 73 -12.28 -46.64 27.13
CA HIS A 73 -11.29 -47.52 27.76
C HIS A 73 -10.45 -46.79 28.82
N ALA A 74 -10.07 -45.54 28.55
CA ALA A 74 -9.23 -44.74 29.44
C ALA A 74 -9.97 -44.26 30.70
N LEU A 75 -11.27 -43.99 30.60
CA LEU A 75 -12.05 -43.40 31.69
C LEU A 75 -12.84 -44.45 32.51
N GLY A 76 -12.92 -45.69 32.03
CA GLY A 76 -13.78 -46.73 32.59
C GLY A 76 -15.26 -46.40 32.38
N ASN A 77 -16.05 -47.32 31.82
CA ASN A 77 -17.43 -47.08 31.40
C ASN A 77 -18.28 -46.33 32.47
N PRO A 78 -18.67 -45.05 32.25
CA PRO A 78 -19.74 -44.46 33.05
C PRO A 78 -21.08 -45.09 32.60
N PRO A 79 -21.96 -45.51 33.53
CA PRO A 79 -23.18 -46.24 33.19
C PRO A 79 -24.23 -45.47 32.35
N ASP A 80 -24.05 -44.18 32.06
CA ASP A 80 -25.06 -43.36 31.38
C ASP A 80 -24.51 -42.55 30.19
N THR A 81 -24.16 -43.23 29.09
CA THR A 81 -23.90 -42.57 27.79
C THR A 81 -24.76 -43.15 26.65
N THR A 82 -26.05 -43.31 26.93
CA THR A 82 -27.09 -43.57 25.92
C THR A 82 -27.52 -42.32 25.16
N VAL A 83 -27.05 -41.13 25.53
CA VAL A 83 -27.57 -39.85 25.01
C VAL A 83 -27.07 -39.47 23.61
N LEU A 84 -26.22 -40.29 22.97
CA LEU A 84 -25.77 -40.05 21.59
C LEU A 84 -26.02 -41.24 20.66
N SER A 85 -26.98 -42.09 21.01
CA SER A 85 -27.59 -43.02 20.07
C SER A 85 -29.01 -42.53 19.88
N THR A 86 -29.27 -41.72 18.84
CA THR A 86 -30.64 -41.45 18.41
C THR A 86 -31.22 -42.82 18.02
N PRO A 87 -32.19 -43.39 18.77
CA PRO A 87 -32.92 -44.52 18.24
C PRO A 87 -33.82 -43.94 17.14
N THR A 88 -33.69 -44.45 15.93
CA THR A 88 -34.71 -44.26 14.88
C THR A 88 -36.04 -44.76 15.44
N GLN A 89 -36.84 -43.85 15.99
CA GLN A 89 -38.24 -44.11 16.26
C GLN A 89 -38.95 -44.07 14.89
N PRO A 90 -39.63 -45.14 14.44
CA PRO A 90 -40.55 -44.99 13.34
C PRO A 90 -41.64 -44.02 13.79
N PHE A 91 -41.76 -42.90 13.06
CA PHE A 91 -42.80 -41.92 13.26
C PHE A 91 -44.18 -42.59 13.06
N SER A 92 -44.90 -42.84 14.15
CA SER A 92 -46.34 -43.09 14.09
C SER A 92 -47.03 -41.72 14.14
N GLU A 93 -47.81 -41.40 13.11
CA GLU A 93 -48.67 -40.21 13.06
C GLU A 93 -49.56 -40.14 14.31
N PRO A 94 -49.42 -39.10 15.16
CA PRO A 94 -50.44 -38.78 16.13
C PRO A 94 -51.53 -37.98 15.42
N GLY A 95 -52.74 -38.53 15.42
CA GLY A 95 -53.94 -37.85 14.96
C GLY A 95 -54.11 -36.48 15.60
N LEU A 96 -54.65 -35.55 14.80
CA LEU A 96 -55.23 -34.24 15.15
C LEU A 96 -55.34 -33.97 16.66
N MET A 97 -54.28 -33.44 17.25
CA MET A 97 -54.35 -32.71 18.52
C MET A 97 -53.99 -31.25 18.24
N THR A 98 -54.97 -30.37 18.44
CA THR A 98 -54.80 -28.93 18.43
C THR A 98 -53.70 -28.51 19.40
N PRO A 99 -52.75 -27.64 19.00
CA PRO A 99 -51.67 -27.22 19.88
C PRO A 99 -52.23 -26.28 20.99
N PRO A 100 -51.81 -26.44 22.26
CA PRO A 100 -52.07 -25.45 23.29
C PRO A 100 -51.28 -24.17 23.00
N PRO A 101 -51.83 -22.98 23.31
CA PRO A 101 -51.14 -21.72 23.05
C PRO A 101 -50.08 -21.47 24.14
N ILE A 102 -48.99 -20.79 23.74
CA ILE A 102 -48.02 -20.06 24.60
C ILE A 102 -46.83 -20.89 25.10
N THR A 103 -45.72 -20.88 24.36
CA THR A 103 -44.34 -20.63 24.87
C THR A 103 -43.41 -20.13 23.75
N GLU A 104 -43.86 -19.21 22.89
CA GLU A 104 -43.01 -18.59 21.86
C GLU A 104 -42.36 -17.27 22.32
N SER A 105 -42.87 -16.66 23.39
CA SER A 105 -42.43 -15.32 23.84
C SER A 105 -41.04 -15.32 24.50
N LEU A 106 -40.68 -16.36 25.26
CA LEU A 106 -39.40 -16.41 25.99
C LEU A 106 -38.18 -16.69 25.09
N THR A 107 -38.36 -17.39 23.97
CA THR A 107 -37.28 -17.67 23.00
C THR A 107 -37.05 -16.47 22.08
N VAL A 108 -38.12 -15.81 21.62
CA VAL A 108 -38.03 -14.62 20.76
C VAL A 108 -37.33 -13.46 21.49
N GLU A 109 -37.67 -13.18 22.75
CA GLU A 109 -37.01 -12.12 23.53
C GLU A 109 -35.51 -12.40 23.75
N LYS A 110 -35.13 -13.65 23.99
CA LYS A 110 -33.72 -14.03 24.15
C LYS A 110 -32.93 -13.87 22.84
N HIS A 111 -33.54 -14.23 21.70
CA HIS A 111 -32.94 -14.06 20.37
C HIS A 111 -32.83 -12.59 19.94
N GLU A 112 -33.77 -11.74 20.33
CA GLU A 112 -33.71 -10.29 20.04
C GLU A 112 -32.59 -9.61 20.83
N VAL A 113 -32.44 -9.94 22.12
CA VAL A 113 -31.36 -9.41 22.97
C VAL A 113 -29.97 -9.83 22.46
N GLU A 114 -29.82 -11.08 22.03
CA GLU A 114 -28.55 -11.57 21.46
C GLU A 114 -28.22 -10.91 20.12
N ASN A 115 -29.19 -10.74 19.22
CA ASN A 115 -29.00 -10.02 17.96
C ASN A 115 -28.60 -8.56 18.18
N GLN A 116 -29.21 -7.87 19.14
CA GLN A 116 -28.84 -6.51 19.50
C GLN A 116 -27.40 -6.46 20.04
N ARG A 117 -27.00 -7.43 20.87
CA ARG A 117 -25.63 -7.53 21.39
C ARG A 117 -24.62 -7.76 20.25
N LEU A 118 -24.91 -8.66 19.32
CA LEU A 118 -24.07 -8.94 18.16
C LEU A 118 -24.00 -7.74 17.21
N GLN A 119 -25.09 -6.99 17.04
CA GLN A 119 -25.08 -5.75 16.25
C GLN A 119 -24.22 -4.66 16.91
N ALA A 120 -24.31 -4.51 18.23
CA ALA A 120 -23.47 -3.57 18.99
C ALA A 120 -21.98 -3.97 18.92
N GLU A 121 -21.66 -5.26 19.04
CA GLU A 121 -20.30 -5.78 18.89
C GLU A 121 -19.77 -5.58 17.46
N ASN A 122 -20.58 -5.87 16.44
CA ASN A 122 -20.21 -5.60 15.05
C ASN A 122 -19.99 -4.11 14.79
N ALA A 123 -20.77 -3.21 15.41
CA ALA A 123 -20.56 -1.77 15.30
C ALA A 123 -19.24 -1.35 15.97
N ALA A 124 -18.95 -1.87 17.17
CA ALA A 124 -17.69 -1.61 17.87
C ALA A 124 -16.47 -2.15 17.10
N LEU A 125 -16.57 -3.38 16.55
CA LEU A 125 -15.51 -3.98 15.73
C LEU A 125 -15.30 -3.19 14.43
N LYS A 126 -16.35 -2.72 13.78
CA LYS A 126 -16.24 -1.83 12.60
C LYS A 126 -15.55 -0.51 12.95
N GLN A 127 -15.85 0.07 14.10
CA GLN A 127 -15.16 1.28 14.58
C GLN A 127 -13.68 1.03 14.90
N GLN A 128 -13.34 -0.10 15.52
CA GLN A 128 -11.95 -0.47 15.78
C GLN A 128 -11.18 -0.72 14.48
N LEU A 129 -11.80 -1.39 13.51
CA LEU A 129 -11.18 -1.63 12.21
C LEU A 129 -10.95 -0.33 11.44
N SER A 130 -11.91 0.60 11.44
CA SER A 130 -11.73 1.89 10.77
C SER A 130 -10.67 2.74 11.46
N ALA A 131 -10.62 2.74 12.80
CA ALA A 131 -9.59 3.43 13.57
C ALA A 131 -8.19 2.87 13.26
N HIS A 132 -8.03 1.55 13.29
CA HIS A 132 -6.74 0.90 13.02
C HIS A 132 -6.32 1.05 11.54
N GLN A 133 -7.27 1.04 10.60
CA GLN A 133 -6.97 1.36 9.20
C GLN A 133 -6.53 2.83 9.03
N ALA A 134 -7.17 3.77 9.73
CA ALA A 134 -6.77 5.18 9.72
C ALA A 134 -5.38 5.38 10.33
N GLU A 135 -5.06 4.71 11.44
CA GLU A 135 -3.72 4.73 12.05
C GLU A 135 -2.66 4.17 11.09
N LYS A 136 -2.93 3.02 10.47
CA LYS A 136 -2.03 2.43 9.48
C LYS A 136 -1.83 3.34 8.27
N ALA A 137 -2.90 3.95 7.76
CA ALA A 137 -2.82 4.89 6.66
C ALA A 137 -2.00 6.13 7.05
N ALA A 138 -2.17 6.66 8.27
CA ALA A 138 -1.38 7.78 8.78
C ALA A 138 0.11 7.41 8.95
N GLN A 139 0.41 6.22 9.48
CA GLN A 139 1.78 5.72 9.59
C GLN A 139 2.43 5.55 8.21
N ALA A 140 1.71 4.97 7.25
CA ALA A 140 2.21 4.82 5.88
C ALA A 140 2.48 6.18 5.21
N ALA A 141 1.62 7.19 5.44
CA ALA A 141 1.82 8.54 4.94
C ALA A 141 3.05 9.22 5.58
N ASN A 142 3.26 9.07 6.89
CA ASN A 142 4.43 9.62 7.58
C ASN A 142 5.73 8.99 7.09
N LEU A 143 5.76 7.67 6.92
CA LEU A 143 6.93 6.97 6.36
C LEU A 143 7.22 7.42 4.92
N ALA A 144 6.18 7.60 4.10
CA ALA A 144 6.35 8.13 2.75
C ALA A 144 6.92 9.55 2.75
N HIS A 145 6.44 10.41 3.68
CA HIS A 145 6.96 11.76 3.86
C HIS A 145 8.44 11.76 4.25
N GLU A 146 8.85 10.94 5.23
CA GLU A 146 10.26 10.82 5.63
C GLU A 146 11.15 10.40 4.45
N VAL A 147 10.70 9.43 3.64
CA VAL A 147 11.42 9.02 2.42
C VAL A 147 11.52 10.17 1.42
N ASN A 148 10.46 10.96 1.24
CA ASN A 148 10.45 12.10 0.33
C ASN A 148 11.33 13.26 0.82
N VAL A 149 11.41 13.50 2.13
CA VAL A 149 12.32 14.45 2.76
C VAL A 149 13.77 14.08 2.50
N VAL A 150 14.14 12.83 2.78
CA VAL A 150 15.51 12.31 2.54
C VAL A 150 15.86 12.40 1.05
N PHE A 151 14.92 12.10 0.15
CA PHE A 151 15.13 12.25 -1.28
C PHE A 151 15.41 13.70 -1.68
N ALA A 152 14.66 14.66 -1.14
CA ALA A 152 14.87 16.09 -1.43
C ALA A 152 16.22 16.59 -0.88
N GLU A 153 16.65 16.12 0.29
CA GLU A 153 17.97 16.42 0.86
C GLU A 153 19.11 15.91 -0.03
N ASN A 154 18.98 14.69 -0.56
CA ASN A 154 19.96 14.14 -1.50
C ASN A 154 20.09 14.99 -2.77
N LEU A 155 18.96 15.49 -3.32
CA LEU A 155 19.01 16.37 -4.49
C LEU A 155 19.69 17.72 -4.21
N ILE A 156 19.60 18.23 -2.98
CA ILE A 156 20.30 19.45 -2.57
C ILE A 156 21.80 19.19 -2.48
N ASN A 157 22.20 18.04 -1.90
CA ASN A 157 23.60 17.64 -1.83
C ASN A 157 24.22 17.43 -3.21
N GLU A 158 23.45 16.91 -4.17
CA GLU A 158 23.86 16.80 -5.58
C GLU A 158 23.80 18.13 -6.35
N ALA A 159 23.46 19.24 -5.69
CA ALA A 159 23.25 20.56 -6.28
C ALA A 159 22.21 20.58 -7.43
N ARG A 160 21.28 19.63 -7.47
CA ARG A 160 20.17 19.57 -8.45
C ARG A 160 18.92 20.30 -7.97
N LEU A 161 18.84 20.61 -6.69
CA LEU A 161 17.74 21.35 -6.09
C LEU A 161 18.29 22.46 -5.20
N ALA A 162 17.71 23.66 -5.29
CA ALA A 162 18.00 24.73 -4.34
C ALA A 162 17.33 24.43 -2.98
N PRO A 163 17.95 24.78 -1.83
CA PRO A 163 17.34 24.57 -0.51
C PRO A 163 15.94 25.19 -0.36
N ALA A 164 15.69 26.32 -1.03
CA ALA A 164 14.37 26.96 -1.06
C ALA A 164 13.26 26.09 -1.68
N GLY A 165 13.62 25.16 -2.57
CA GLY A 165 12.69 24.25 -3.24
C GLY A 165 12.36 22.97 -2.47
N GLN A 166 13.04 22.69 -1.35
CA GLN A 166 12.90 21.42 -0.63
C GLN A 166 11.46 21.16 -0.20
N ALA A 167 10.85 22.11 0.51
CA ALA A 167 9.49 21.98 1.01
C ALA A 167 8.45 21.78 -0.12
N VAL A 168 8.68 22.41 -1.27
CA VAL A 168 7.77 22.31 -2.43
C VAL A 168 7.86 20.92 -3.06
N VAL A 169 9.08 20.38 -3.22
CA VAL A 169 9.27 19.03 -3.78
C VAL A 169 8.72 17.96 -2.84
N VAL A 170 8.93 18.10 -1.53
CA VAL A 170 8.37 17.17 -0.53
C VAL A 170 6.84 17.19 -0.58
N ALA A 171 6.22 18.37 -0.53
CA ALA A 171 4.76 18.50 -0.61
C ALA A 171 4.19 17.95 -1.94
N LEU A 172 4.91 18.14 -3.05
CA LEU A 172 4.53 17.57 -4.35
C LEU A 172 4.56 16.03 -4.29
N LEU A 173 5.64 15.44 -3.80
CA LEU A 173 5.77 13.98 -3.72
C LEU A 173 4.73 13.38 -2.77
N ASP A 174 4.44 14.02 -1.64
CA ASP A 174 3.40 13.56 -0.70
C ASP A 174 2.00 13.61 -1.33
N ALA A 175 1.70 14.68 -2.08
CA ALA A 175 0.43 14.81 -2.80
C ALA A 175 0.27 13.76 -3.92
N LEU A 176 1.38 13.27 -4.46
CA LEU A 176 1.41 12.22 -5.48
C LEU A 176 1.37 10.81 -4.88
N SER A 177 1.95 10.60 -3.69
CA SER A 177 1.93 9.30 -2.99
C SER A 177 0.52 8.80 -2.66
N GLY A 178 -0.46 9.70 -2.49
CA GLY A 178 -1.86 9.32 -2.28
C GLY A 178 -2.65 9.03 -3.57
N LYS A 179 -2.04 9.16 -4.76
CA LYS A 179 -2.73 9.02 -6.05
C LYS A 179 -2.04 7.95 -6.91
N GLU A 180 -2.46 6.71 -6.76
CA GLU A 180 -2.00 5.55 -7.56
C GLU A 180 -2.57 5.55 -9.00
N LYS A 181 -2.62 6.71 -9.65
CA LYS A 181 -2.97 6.75 -11.08
C LYS A 181 -1.73 6.36 -11.87
N ALA A 182 -1.62 5.09 -12.22
CA ALA A 182 -0.65 4.62 -13.20
C ALA A 182 -0.89 5.38 -14.52
N LEU A 183 0.06 6.24 -14.88
CA LEU A 183 0.02 7.07 -16.08
C LEU A 183 1.15 6.60 -16.99
N THR A 184 0.82 6.31 -18.25
CA THR A 184 1.78 5.91 -19.28
C THR A 184 2.46 7.17 -19.82
N PHE A 185 3.68 7.46 -19.35
CA PHE A 185 4.44 8.66 -19.74
C PHE A 185 5.38 8.45 -20.92
N SER A 186 5.61 7.22 -21.39
CA SER A 186 6.51 6.96 -22.51
C SER A 186 5.78 6.46 -23.75
N GLU A 187 6.21 6.96 -24.90
CA GLU A 187 5.89 6.46 -26.25
C GLU A 187 6.32 4.98 -26.47
N GLY A 188 7.01 4.38 -25.50
CA GLY A 188 7.37 2.97 -25.45
C GLY A 188 7.15 2.38 -24.07
N SER A 189 5.98 1.78 -23.85
CA SER A 189 5.69 0.62 -22.98
C SER A 189 6.35 0.51 -21.59
N LYS A 190 6.63 1.62 -20.89
CA LYS A 190 7.05 1.57 -19.48
C LYS A 190 5.99 2.23 -18.60
N THR A 191 5.14 1.39 -18.03
CA THR A 191 4.18 1.82 -17.02
C THR A 191 4.92 1.95 -15.69
N GLN A 192 5.06 3.18 -15.20
CA GLN A 192 5.61 3.47 -13.88
C GLN A 192 4.62 4.34 -13.11
N PRO A 193 4.57 4.24 -11.77
CA PRO A 193 3.77 5.16 -10.98
C PRO A 193 4.31 6.58 -11.15
N LEU A 194 3.41 7.57 -11.13
CA LEU A 194 3.76 8.97 -11.38
C LEU A 194 4.83 9.50 -10.42
N VAL A 195 4.81 9.05 -9.16
CA VAL A 195 5.83 9.41 -8.16
C VAL A 195 7.24 9.02 -8.63
N ASP A 196 7.40 7.81 -9.18
CA ASP A 196 8.70 7.31 -9.63
C ASP A 196 9.17 8.02 -10.91
N ALA A 197 8.23 8.36 -11.81
CA ALA A 197 8.53 9.15 -12.99
C ALA A 197 9.05 10.55 -12.62
N VAL A 198 8.43 11.21 -11.64
CA VAL A 198 8.88 12.53 -11.13
C VAL A 198 10.23 12.41 -10.44
N LYS A 199 10.43 11.39 -9.60
CA LYS A 199 11.74 11.14 -8.96
C LYS A 199 12.85 10.93 -10.00
N SER A 200 12.58 10.15 -11.05
CA SER A 200 13.51 9.93 -12.17
C SER A 200 13.81 11.21 -12.97
N LEU A 201 12.80 12.05 -13.19
CA LEU A 201 12.98 13.35 -13.84
C LEU A 201 13.89 14.27 -13.01
N LEU A 202 13.68 14.33 -11.69
CA LEU A 202 14.49 15.18 -10.80
C LEU A 202 15.94 14.70 -10.67
N THR A 203 16.18 13.39 -10.68
CA THR A 203 17.55 12.85 -10.64
C THR A 203 18.28 13.01 -11.98
N SER A 204 17.57 13.00 -13.11
CA SER A 204 18.17 13.27 -14.44
C SER A 204 18.40 14.75 -14.73
N ALA A 205 17.82 15.67 -13.95
CA ALA A 205 17.98 17.11 -14.14
C ALA A 205 19.44 17.56 -13.94
N THR A 206 19.94 18.43 -14.82
CA THR A 206 21.33 18.94 -14.71
C THR A 206 21.54 19.72 -13.41
N PRO A 207 22.71 19.60 -12.74
CA PRO A 207 23.00 20.33 -11.51
C PRO A 207 22.95 21.85 -11.74
N LEU A 208 22.32 22.59 -10.82
CA LEU A 208 22.17 24.05 -10.86
C LEU A 208 23.49 24.77 -10.59
N VAL A 209 24.32 24.19 -9.73
CA VAL A 209 25.62 24.75 -9.34
C VAL A 209 26.71 23.76 -9.72
N ASP A 210 27.58 24.20 -10.63
CA ASP A 210 28.79 23.47 -11.00
C ASP A 210 29.93 23.97 -10.10
N PHE A 211 30.36 23.13 -9.15
CA PHE A 211 31.47 23.44 -8.25
C PHE A 211 32.85 23.22 -8.89
N SER A 212 32.91 22.86 -10.18
CA SER A 212 34.18 22.83 -10.88
C SER A 212 34.78 24.23 -10.98
N GLN A 213 36.10 24.33 -10.82
CA GLN A 213 36.81 25.60 -10.94
C GLN A 213 36.67 26.12 -12.37
N ARG A 214 35.76 27.08 -12.59
CA ARG A 214 35.69 27.86 -13.83
C ARG A 214 36.84 28.86 -13.87
N ALA A 215 38.05 28.37 -14.12
CA ALA A 215 39.12 29.23 -14.61
C ALA A 215 38.75 29.66 -16.04
N VAL A 216 38.25 30.89 -16.19
CA VAL A 216 38.14 31.50 -17.53
C VAL A 216 39.57 31.72 -18.01
N GLN A 217 40.06 30.87 -18.92
CA GLN A 217 41.29 31.15 -19.66
C GLN A 217 41.15 32.54 -20.31
N GLY A 218 41.95 33.50 -19.84
CA GLY A 218 42.00 34.86 -20.40
C GLY A 218 41.44 36.01 -19.56
N ARG A 219 40.90 35.78 -18.35
CA ARG A 219 40.51 36.87 -17.43
C ARG A 219 41.50 37.15 -16.28
N GLY A 220 42.72 36.63 -16.38
CA GLY A 220 43.79 36.85 -15.40
C GLY A 220 44.72 38.03 -15.68
N ASN A 221 44.42 38.90 -16.65
CA ASN A 221 45.31 40.02 -17.01
C ASN A 221 44.63 41.38 -16.82
N THR A 222 44.16 41.65 -15.60
CA THR A 222 43.94 43.03 -15.14
C THR A 222 44.80 43.24 -13.89
N PRO A 223 45.80 44.15 -13.93
CA PRO A 223 46.62 44.44 -12.76
C PRO A 223 45.80 45.32 -11.81
N GLN A 224 45.11 44.69 -10.87
CA GLN A 224 44.57 45.35 -9.68
C GLN A 224 45.26 44.72 -8.49
N ASN A 225 46.36 45.36 -8.04
CA ASN A 225 47.04 45.19 -6.75
C ASN A 225 46.58 43.97 -5.93
N SER A 226 46.82 42.75 -6.42
CA SER A 226 46.81 41.60 -5.54
C SER A 226 48.15 41.64 -4.85
N LEU A 227 48.14 41.91 -3.55
CA LEU A 227 49.27 41.60 -2.69
C LEU A 227 49.39 40.08 -2.73
N THR A 228 50.11 39.57 -3.72
CA THR A 228 50.64 38.23 -3.73
C THR A 228 51.56 38.15 -2.52
N PHE A 229 51.02 37.64 -1.42
CA PHE A 229 51.81 37.07 -0.35
C PHE A 229 52.43 35.80 -0.93
N SER A 230 53.41 35.98 -1.83
CA SER A 230 54.15 34.87 -2.36
C SER A 230 54.78 34.18 -1.17
N GLU A 231 54.52 32.88 -1.12
CA GLU A 231 55.08 31.89 -0.22
C GLU A 231 56.60 31.80 -0.46
N ARG A 232 57.29 32.90 -0.18
CA ARG A 232 58.72 32.96 0.09
C ARG A 232 58.86 33.35 1.56
N ALA A 233 58.26 32.51 2.40
CA ALA A 233 58.69 32.39 3.79
C ALA A 233 60.12 31.82 3.78
N ALA A 234 61.07 32.66 3.40
CA ALA A 234 62.42 32.54 3.92
C ALA A 234 62.28 32.90 5.41
N ASP A 235 62.63 31.97 6.29
CA ASP A 235 62.57 32.18 7.75
C ASP A 235 63.08 33.58 8.11
N PRO A 236 62.45 34.30 9.05
CA PRO A 236 62.76 35.72 9.32
C PRO A 236 64.25 35.98 9.57
N ASP A 237 64.95 35.00 10.14
CA ASP A 237 66.39 35.03 10.38
C ASP A 237 67.21 34.97 9.09
N THR A 238 66.79 34.17 8.10
CA THR A 238 67.46 34.06 6.80
C THR A 238 67.30 35.35 5.98
N LEU A 239 66.14 35.98 6.04
CA LEU A 239 65.89 37.28 5.42
C LEU A 239 66.78 38.36 6.05
N HIS A 240 66.87 38.39 7.38
CA HIS A 240 67.73 39.34 8.09
C HIS A 240 69.21 39.20 7.68
N GLN A 241 69.72 37.96 7.62
CA GLN A 241 71.11 37.70 7.21
C GLN A 241 71.39 38.16 5.78
N GLN A 242 70.47 37.89 4.85
CA GLN A 242 70.60 38.36 3.46
C GLN A 242 70.56 39.88 3.36
N ALA A 243 69.64 40.53 4.07
CA ALA A 243 69.55 42.00 4.07
C ALA A 243 70.80 42.66 4.69
N MET A 244 71.37 42.07 5.74
CA MET A 244 72.63 42.55 6.35
C MET A 244 73.83 42.38 5.41
N ALA A 245 73.90 41.26 4.67
CA ALA A 245 74.93 41.04 3.66
C ALA A 245 74.82 42.05 2.50
N LEU A 246 73.62 42.33 2.00
CA LEU A 246 73.39 43.33 0.95
C LEU A 246 73.71 44.74 1.42
N LYS A 247 73.32 45.09 2.65
CA LYS A 247 73.69 46.36 3.28
C LYS A 247 75.20 46.54 3.32
N ALA A 248 75.95 45.52 3.72
CA ALA A 248 77.40 45.58 3.79
C ALA A 248 78.06 45.67 2.40
N ARG A 249 77.53 44.93 1.42
CA ARG A 249 78.08 44.90 0.06
C ARG A 249 77.85 46.21 -0.71
N GLU A 250 76.65 46.78 -0.60
CA GLU A 250 76.23 47.92 -1.43
C GLU A 250 76.14 49.24 -0.64
N SER A 251 76.38 49.22 0.67
CA SER A 251 76.28 50.40 1.56
C SER A 251 74.89 51.06 1.54
N ILE A 252 73.83 50.24 1.46
CA ILE A 252 72.43 50.69 1.38
C ILE A 252 71.75 50.57 2.75
N PRO A 253 70.80 51.46 3.13
CA PRO A 253 70.06 51.33 4.39
C PRO A 253 69.29 50.00 4.47
N TYR A 254 69.25 49.42 5.68
CA TYR A 254 68.70 48.07 5.93
C TYR A 254 67.27 47.89 5.39
N GLU A 255 66.42 48.91 5.51
CA GLU A 255 65.04 48.86 5.01
C GLU A 255 64.97 48.67 3.48
N ALA A 256 65.85 49.32 2.74
CA ALA A 256 65.91 49.17 1.28
C ALA A 256 66.48 47.79 0.90
N ALA A 257 67.42 47.25 1.67
CA ALA A 257 67.93 45.89 1.48
C ALA A 257 66.82 44.82 1.72
N VAL A 258 66.03 44.96 2.79
CA VAL A 258 64.88 44.07 3.07
C VAL A 258 63.84 44.14 1.96
N LYS A 259 63.50 45.34 1.50
CA LYS A 259 62.55 45.52 0.38
C LYS A 259 63.02 44.82 -0.88
N ARG A 260 64.33 44.86 -1.19
CA ARG A 260 64.92 44.16 -2.33
C ARG A 260 64.92 42.63 -2.18
N CYS A 261 65.22 42.13 -0.98
CA CYS A 261 65.10 40.69 -0.70
C CYS A 261 63.65 40.20 -0.89
N LEU A 262 62.66 41.03 -0.55
CA LEU A 262 61.24 40.72 -0.71
C LEU A 262 60.75 40.91 -2.16
N SER A 263 61.29 41.87 -2.91
CA SER A 263 60.90 42.13 -4.30
C SER A 263 61.57 41.20 -5.32
N GLY A 264 62.61 40.45 -4.92
CA GLY A 264 63.28 39.48 -5.79
C GLY A 264 64.21 40.08 -6.84
N GLU A 265 64.55 41.37 -6.72
CA GLU A 265 65.50 42.04 -7.62
C GLU A 265 66.95 41.68 -7.24
N SER A 266 67.37 40.44 -7.56
CA SER A 266 68.80 40.09 -7.54
C SER A 266 69.42 40.42 -8.89
N HIS A 267 70.10 41.56 -8.99
CA HIS A 267 71.03 41.79 -10.10
C HIS A 267 72.26 40.89 -9.89
N VAL A 268 72.39 39.89 -10.77
CA VAL A 268 73.66 39.18 -11.02
C VAL A 268 74.63 40.15 -11.69
#